data_AF-A0A519KMC7-F1
#
_entry.id   AF-A0A519KMC7-F1
#
_cell.length_a   1.000
_cell.length_b   1.000
_cell.length_c   1.000
_cell.angle_alpha   90.00
_cell.angle_beta   90.00
_cell.angle_gamma   90.00
#
_symmetry.space_group_name_H-M   'P 1'
#
loop_
_entity.id
_entity.type
_entity.pdbx_description
1 polymer ?
#
loop_
_entity_poly.entity_id
_entity_poly.type
_entity_poly.pdbx_seq_one_letter_code
_entity_poly.pdbx_strand_id
1 'polypeptide(L)' 'MSGARMVTKKPAVDDVRKLTGPEKAAVILLSLGEDHTRLWEGLDEEEIKEISQAMASLGTVSAQVVEELMVEFV' A
#
# COMPACT_ATOMS: atom_id res chain seq x y z
N MET A 1 -36.70 2.25 -12.01
CA MET A 1 -35.49 1.84 -12.75
C MET A 1 -34.28 2.37 -12.00
N SER A 2 -33.67 1.59 -11.09
CA SER A 2 -32.49 2.02 -10.34
C SER A 2 -31.24 1.66 -11.15
N GLY A 3 -30.56 2.68 -11.67
CA GLY A 3 -29.29 2.51 -12.36
C GLY A 3 -28.20 2.18 -11.35
N ALA A 4 -27.81 0.91 -11.27
CA ALA A 4 -26.62 0.51 -10.51
C ALA A 4 -25.39 1.20 -11.11
N ARG A 5 -24.82 2.13 -10.34
CA ARG A 5 -23.56 2.80 -10.70
C ARG A 5 -22.46 1.74 -10.72
N MET A 6 -21.96 1.41 -11.90
CA MET A 6 -20.79 0.53 -12.05
C MET A 6 -19.60 1.20 -11.36
N VAL A 7 -19.14 0.62 -10.26
CA VAL A 7 -17.87 1.00 -9.64
C VAL A 7 -16.77 0.40 -10.51
N THR A 8 -16.11 1.23 -11.31
CA THR A 8 -14.93 0.81 -12.06
C THR A 8 -13.81 0.47 -11.07
N LYS A 9 -13.45 -0.81 -10.95
CA LYS A 9 -12.33 -1.27 -10.12
C LYS A 9 -11.04 -0.59 -10.59
N LYS A 10 -10.31 0.10 -9.68
CA LYS A 10 -8.97 0.64 -9.96
C LYS A 10 -8.08 -0.50 -10.47
N PRO A 11 -7.35 -0.32 -11.59
CA PRO A 11 -6.45 -1.36 -12.10
C PRO A 11 -5.45 -1.74 -11.01
N ALA A 12 -5.05 -3.02 -11.01
CA ALA A 12 -4.08 -3.50 -10.04
C ALA A 12 -2.73 -2.80 -10.24
N VAL A 13 -2.01 -2.53 -9.16
CA VAL A 13 -0.62 -2.09 -9.21
C VAL A 13 0.23 -3.31 -9.58
N ASP A 14 0.90 -3.22 -10.72
CA ASP A 14 1.65 -4.30 -11.35
C ASP A 14 3.13 -3.96 -11.60
N ASP A 15 3.55 -2.72 -11.30
CA ASP A 15 4.89 -2.21 -11.52
C ASP A 15 5.31 -1.34 -10.33
N VAL A 16 6.37 -1.75 -9.62
CA VAL A 16 6.85 -1.08 -8.40
C VAL A 16 7.26 0.38 -8.66
N ARG A 17 7.68 0.70 -9.89
CA ARG A 17 8.13 2.05 -10.26
C ARG A 17 6.98 3.06 -10.34
N LYS A 18 5.73 2.57 -10.33
CA LYS A 18 4.53 3.41 -10.26
C LYS A 18 4.17 3.79 -8.82
N LEU A 19 4.84 3.23 -7.82
CA LEU A 19 4.61 3.52 -6.41
C LEU A 19 5.45 4.69 -5.93
N THR A 20 4.81 5.61 -5.23
CA THR A 20 5.45 6.64 -4.42
C THR A 20 6.06 6.04 -3.15
N GLY A 21 6.94 6.80 -2.47
CA GLY A 21 7.54 6.38 -1.20
C GLY A 21 6.50 5.91 -0.15
N PRO A 22 5.46 6.71 0.15
CA PRO A 22 4.40 6.30 1.08
C PRO A 22 3.63 5.06 0.62
N GLU A 23 3.39 4.90 -0.68
CA GLU A 23 2.73 3.70 -1.19
C GLU A 23 3.62 2.46 -1.06
N LYS A 24 4.94 2.59 -1.30
CA LYS A 24 5.90 1.49 -1.05
C LYS A 24 5.90 1.11 0.43
N ALA A 25 5.97 2.09 1.34
CA ALA A 25 5.92 1.87 2.78
C ALA A 25 4.60 1.19 3.20
N ALA A 26 3.47 1.64 2.66
CA ALA A 26 2.18 1.03 2.89
C ALA A 26 2.12 -0.44 2.45
N VAL A 27 2.65 -0.77 1.26
CA VAL A 27 2.72 -2.17 0.79
C VAL A 27 3.58 -3.03 1.73
N ILE A 28 4.75 -2.55 2.14
CA ILE A 28 5.62 -3.27 3.09
C ILE A 28 4.92 -3.49 4.43
N LEU A 29 4.37 -2.43 5.03
CA LEU A 29 3.71 -2.50 6.33
C LEU A 29 2.51 -3.45 6.33
N LEU A 30 1.71 -3.46 5.25
CA LEU A 30 0.59 -4.40 5.09
C LEU A 30 1.08 -5.85 4.90
N SER A 31 2.27 -6.05 4.34
CA SER A 31 2.84 -7.38 4.08
C SER A 31 3.50 -8.02 5.31
N LEU A 32 3.87 -7.21 6.31
CA LEU A 32 4.52 -7.67 7.54
C LEU A 32 3.56 -8.27 8.59
N GLY A 33 2.23 -8.15 8.40
CA GLY A 33 1.27 -8.70 9.36
C GLY A 33 1.38 -8.07 10.75
N GLU A 34 1.40 -8.87 11.81
CA GLU A 34 1.40 -8.39 13.21
C GLU A 34 2.72 -7.71 13.63
N ASP A 35 3.81 -7.97 12.90
CA ASP A 35 5.14 -7.41 13.19
C ASP A 35 5.28 -5.92 12.80
N HIS A 36 4.27 -5.32 12.16
CA HIS A 36 4.33 -3.90 11.79
C HIS A 36 4.36 -2.97 13.01
N THR A 37 3.86 -3.39 14.17
CA THR A 37 3.62 -2.51 15.33
C THR A 37 4.86 -1.76 15.79
N ARG A 38 6.04 -2.40 15.72
CA ARG A 38 7.32 -1.76 16.06
C ARG A 38 7.77 -0.70 15.06
N LEU A 39 7.41 -0.85 13.78
CA LEU A 39 7.71 0.15 12.75
C LEU A 39 6.80 1.37 12.93
N TRP A 40 5.53 1.16 13.29
CA TRP A 40 4.57 2.23 13.54
C TRP A 40 4.96 3.11 14.73
N GLU A 41 5.54 2.54 15.79
CA GLU A 41 6.03 3.30 16.95
C GLU A 41 7.19 4.26 16.62
N GLY A 42 7.89 4.02 15.51
CA GLY A 42 9.00 4.86 15.05
C GLY A 42 8.60 6.02 14.14
N LEU A 43 7.32 6.11 13.76
CA LEU A 43 6.79 7.13 12.86
C LEU A 43 6.15 8.28 13.65
N ASP A 44 6.26 9.49 13.13
CA ASP A 44 5.51 10.62 13.65
C ASP A 44 4.05 10.65 13.15
N GLU A 45 3.23 11.56 13.69
CA GLU A 45 1.82 11.67 13.35
C GLU A 45 1.57 12.02 11.86
N GLU A 46 2.47 12.79 11.24
CA GLU A 46 2.33 13.18 9.83
C GLU A 46 2.63 12.00 8.92
N GLU A 47 3.70 11.25 9.19
CA GLU A 47 4.08 10.03 8.49
C GLU A 47 3.00 8.95 8.62
N ILE A 48 2.49 8.74 9.83
CA ILE A 48 1.36 7.85 10.12
C ILE A 48 0.17 8.20 9.23
N LYS A 49 -0.18 9.49 9.16
CA LYS A 49 -1.32 9.95 8.38
C LYS A 49 -1.10 9.75 6.88
N GLU A 50 0.07 10.09 6.37
CA GLU A 50 0.41 9.95 4.95
C GLU A 50 0.36 8.48 4.51
N ILE A 51 0.99 7.58 5.27
CA ILE A 51 1.01 6.15 4.99
C ILE A 51 -0.40 5.56 5.09
N SER A 52 -1.18 5.94 6.11
CA SER A 52 -2.57 5.49 6.27
C SER A 52 -3.44 5.87 5.06
N GLN A 53 -3.24 7.08 4.52
CA GLN A 53 -3.94 7.53 3.32
C GLN A 53 -3.50 6.73 2.09
N ALA A 54 -2.20 6.46 1.95
CA ALA A 54 -1.69 5.61 0.88
C ALA A 54 -2.32 4.20 0.95
N MET A 55 -2.36 3.57 2.13
CA MET A 55 -3.00 2.26 2.37
C MET A 55 -4.46 2.24 1.93
N ALA A 56 -5.26 3.26 2.32
CA ALA A 56 -6.67 3.34 1.95
C ALA A 56 -6.88 3.54 0.43
N SER A 57 -5.88 4.09 -0.27
CA SER A 57 -5.92 4.37 -1.71
C SER A 57 -5.32 3.27 -2.59
N LEU A 58 -4.50 2.40 -1.98
CA LEU A 58 -3.87 1.25 -2.62
C LEU A 58 -4.99 0.26 -2.98
N GLY A 59 -5.21 0.10 -4.28
CA GLY A 59 -6.14 -0.89 -4.80
C GLY A 59 -5.57 -2.30 -4.64
N THR A 60 -5.86 -3.18 -5.60
CA THR A 60 -5.17 -4.48 -5.63
C THR A 60 -3.70 -4.26 -5.98
N VAL A 61 -2.78 -4.85 -5.22
CA VAL A 61 -1.34 -4.90 -5.53
C VAL A 61 -1.00 -6.33 -5.94
N SER A 62 -0.23 -6.51 -7.01
CA SER A 62 0.17 -7.84 -7.46
C SER A 62 1.23 -8.44 -6.53
N ALA A 63 1.25 -9.77 -6.40
CA ALA A 63 2.25 -10.46 -5.60
C ALA A 63 3.68 -10.16 -6.07
N GLN A 64 3.89 -10.01 -7.39
CA GLN A 64 5.17 -9.65 -7.97
C GLN A 64 5.70 -8.30 -7.44
N VAL A 65 4.84 -7.28 -7.32
CA VAL A 65 5.24 -5.97 -6.77
C VAL A 65 5.62 -6.07 -5.29
N VAL A 66 4.88 -6.89 -4.53
CA VAL A 66 5.20 -7.15 -3.11
C VAL A 66 6.57 -7.81 -2.99
N GLU A 67 6.83 -8.87 -3.77
CA GLU A 67 8.12 -9.58 -3.77
C GLU A 67 9.28 -8.67 -4.17
N GLU A 68 9.12 -7.85 -5.21
CA GLU A 68 10.15 -6.91 -5.67
C GLU A 68 10.48 -5.87 -4.59
N LEU A 69 9.46 -5.34 -3.90
CA LEU A 69 9.67 -4.43 -2.77
C LEU A 69 10.38 -5.11 -1.60
N MET A 70 10.02 -6.35 -1.26
CA MET A 70 10.69 -7.06 -0.18
C MET A 70 12.19 -7.26 -0.46
N VAL A 71 12.57 -7.46 -1.72
CA VAL A 71 13.98 -7.55 -2.13
C VAL A 71 14.68 -6.18 -2.12
N GLU A 72 13.99 -5.09 -2.47
CA GLU A 72 14.56 -3.73 -2.47
C GLU A 72 14.97 -3.25 -1.06
N PHE A 73 14.32 -3.75 0.00
CA PHE A 73 14.50 -3.30 1.39
C PHE A 73 15.38 -4.22 2.26
N VAL A 74 15.95 -5.30 1.70
CA VAL A 74 16.94 -6.20 2.36
C VAL A 74 18.36 -5.82 1.98
#